data_AF-A0A059EX38-F1
#
_entry.id   AF-A0A059EX38-F1
#
_cell.length_a   1.000
_cell.length_b   1.000
_cell.length_c   1.000
_cell.angle_alpha   90.00
_cell.angle_beta   90.00
_cell.angle_gamma   90.00
#
_symmetry.space_group_name_H-M   'P 1'
#
loop_
_entity.id
_entity.type
_entity.pdbx_description
1 polymer ?
#
loop_
_entity_poly.entity_id
_entity_poly.type
_entity_poly.pdbx_seq_one_letter_code
_entity_poly.pdbx_strand_id
1 'polypeptide(L)'
;MKIIKLFKEKIPKTDFSNNKLGGPGAIVQIDETMLNIKCKSHRGRSSANKTDSISIVECTKEIVRAFAKIIPNKESRTLLQIIASQVARSSIIYTD
;
A
#
# COMPACT_ATOMS: atom_id res chain seq x y z
N MET A 1 -18.75 15.66 -18.70
CA MET A 1 -17.90 15.49 -17.51
C MET A 1 -17.08 14.20 -17.66
N LYS A 2 -15.74 14.25 -17.64
CA LYS A 2 -14.91 13.05 -17.82
C LYS A 2 -15.03 12.15 -16.56
N ILE A 3 -15.34 10.87 -16.73
CA ILE A 3 -15.50 9.86 -15.67
C ILE A 3 -14.36 9.88 -14.63
N ILE A 4 -13.13 10.21 -15.06
CA ILE A 4 -11.94 10.34 -14.20
C ILE A 4 -12.12 11.39 -13.10
N LYS A 5 -12.81 12.50 -13.38
CA LYS A 5 -13.04 13.56 -12.39
C LYS A 5 -13.96 13.07 -11.27
N LEU A 6 -15.05 12.39 -11.64
CA LEU A 6 -15.95 11.73 -10.68
C LEU A 6 -15.23 10.70 -9.82
N PHE A 7 -14.36 9.89 -10.43
CA PHE A 7 -13.55 8.93 -9.67
C PHE A 7 -12.65 9.64 -8.65
N LYS A 8 -11.93 10.68 -9.04
CA LYS A 8 -11.06 11.43 -8.12
C LYS A 8 -11.82 12.05 -6.94
N GLU A 9 -13.06 12.49 -7.16
CA GLU A 9 -13.93 13.04 -6.12
C GLU A 9 -14.48 11.96 -5.17
N LYS A 10 -14.61 10.71 -5.65
CA LYS A 10 -15.11 9.57 -4.86
C LYS A 10 -14.02 8.79 -4.14
N ILE A 11 -12.77 8.86 -4.59
CA ILE A 11 -11.66 8.15 -3.96
C ILE A 11 -11.37 8.80 -2.59
N PRO A 12 -11.50 8.07 -1.47
CA PRO A 12 -11.19 8.60 -0.17
C PRO A 12 -9.68 8.86 -0.04
N LYS A 13 -9.30 9.77 0.87
CA LYS A 13 -7.89 10.02 1.16
C LYS A 13 -7.25 8.73 1.70
N THR A 14 -6.27 8.19 0.96
CA THR A 14 -5.55 6.96 1.29
C THR A 14 -4.39 7.24 2.25
N ASP A 15 -4.69 7.81 3.41
CA ASP A 15 -3.73 8.11 4.48
C ASP A 15 -4.35 7.74 5.83
N PHE A 16 -3.79 6.72 6.46
CA PHE A 16 -4.27 6.17 7.74
C PHE A 16 -3.46 6.71 8.93
N SER A 17 -2.62 7.74 8.76
CA SER A 17 -1.83 8.29 9.87
C SER A 17 -2.65 8.75 11.08
N ASN A 18 -3.85 9.28 10.85
CA ASN A 18 -4.80 9.70 11.89
C ASN A 18 -5.77 8.58 12.33
N ASN A 19 -5.86 7.48 11.58
CA ASN A 19 -6.74 6.34 11.89
C ASN A 19 -6.10 5.05 11.36
N LYS A 20 -5.06 4.60 12.06
CA LYS A 20 -4.16 3.55 11.57
C LYS A 20 -4.88 2.23 11.31
N LEU A 21 -4.29 1.45 10.41
CA LEU A 21 -4.71 0.08 10.12
C LEU A 21 -4.36 -0.83 11.30
N GLY A 22 -5.20 -1.83 11.57
CA GLY A 22 -4.99 -2.79 12.63
C GLY A 22 -5.36 -2.27 14.02
N GLY A 23 -4.62 -2.75 15.02
CA GLY A 23 -4.86 -2.53 16.43
C GLY A 23 -4.81 -3.84 17.21
N PRO A 24 -5.06 -3.81 18.53
CA PRO A 24 -5.07 -5.01 19.36
C PRO A 24 -5.97 -6.10 18.79
N GLY A 25 -5.39 -7.28 18.53
CA GLY A 25 -6.11 -8.44 18.00
C GLY A 25 -6.43 -8.40 16.49
N ALA A 26 -6.07 -7.33 15.79
CA ALA A 26 -6.20 -7.23 14.35
C ALA A 26 -4.95 -7.74 13.63
N ILE A 27 -5.15 -8.41 12.50
CA ILE A 27 -4.07 -8.89 11.65
C ILE A 27 -3.80 -7.86 10.54
N VAL A 28 -2.52 -7.54 10.32
CA VAL A 28 -2.06 -6.68 9.24
C VAL A 28 -1.03 -7.45 8.42
N GLN A 29 -1.28 -7.57 7.12
CA GLN A 29 -0.34 -8.16 6.17
C GLN A 29 0.39 -7.05 5.43
N ILE A 30 1.71 -7.18 5.32
CA ILE A 30 2.60 -6.21 4.68
C ILE A 30 3.38 -6.93 3.60
N ASP A 31 3.40 -6.36 2.40
CA ASP A 31 4.13 -6.90 1.25
C ASP A 31 4.84 -5.79 0.46
N GLU A 32 6.05 -6.10 -0.01
CA GLU A 32 6.92 -5.20 -0.76
C GLU A 32 7.12 -5.67 -2.19
N THR A 33 6.36 -5.10 -3.12
CA THR A 33 6.39 -5.51 -4.51
C THR A 33 7.13 -4.53 -5.42
N MET A 34 7.87 -5.07 -6.38
CA MET A 34 8.48 -4.31 -7.46
C MET A 34 7.50 -4.21 -8.63
N LEU A 35 7.02 -3.00 -8.91
CA LEU A 35 6.16 -2.71 -10.05
C LEU A 35 7.01 -2.44 -11.30
N ASN A 36 6.76 -3.18 -12.38
CA ASN A 36 7.31 -2.89 -13.69
C ASN A 36 6.32 -2.02 -14.47
N ILE A 37 6.60 -0.73 -14.62
CA ILE A 37 5.71 0.18 -15.33
C ILE A 37 5.94 0.06 -16.84
N LYS A 38 5.08 -0.72 -17.52
CA LYS A 38 4.69 -0.45 -18.91
C LYS A 38 3.21 -0.11 -18.94
N CYS A 39 2.83 0.78 -19.85
CA CYS A 39 1.42 1.04 -20.16
C CYS A 39 0.77 -0.29 -20.57
N LYS A 40 -0.39 -0.64 -19.99
CA LYS A 40 -1.05 -1.97 -20.18
C LYS A 40 -1.29 -2.33 -21.66
N SER A 41 -1.32 -1.34 -22.56
CA SER A 41 -1.47 -1.53 -24.01
C SER A 41 -0.20 -2.03 -24.73
N HIS A 42 0.97 -1.97 -24.08
CA HIS A 42 2.25 -2.36 -24.69
C HIS A 42 2.72 -3.68 -24.05
N ARG A 43 2.53 -4.80 -24.75
CA ARG A 43 2.73 -6.19 -24.26
C ARG A 43 4.18 -6.60 -23.94
N GLY A 44 5.11 -5.67 -23.71
CA GLY A 44 6.47 -5.98 -23.26
C GLY A 44 6.68 -5.60 -21.81
N ARG A 45 7.55 -6.28 -21.06
CA ARG A 45 8.07 -5.75 -19.77
C ARG A 45 9.28 -4.86 -20.06
N SER A 46 9.47 -3.75 -19.33
CA SER A 46 10.70 -2.93 -19.44
C SER A 46 11.50 -3.21 -18.19
N SER A 47 12.73 -3.69 -18.31
CA SER A 47 13.62 -3.87 -17.16
C SER A 47 14.04 -2.55 -16.53
N ALA A 48 13.95 -1.43 -17.27
CA ALA A 48 14.42 -0.11 -16.85
C ALA A 48 13.40 0.70 -16.01
N ASN A 49 12.10 0.40 -16.11
CA ASN A 49 11.05 1.18 -15.43
C ASN A 49 10.51 0.42 -14.21
N LYS A 50 11.41 0.09 -13.29
CA LYS A 50 11.08 -0.56 -12.03
C LYS A 50 10.80 0.50 -10.97
N THR A 51 9.74 0.30 -10.22
CA THR A 51 9.38 1.15 -9.09
C THR A 51 8.95 0.25 -7.95
N ASP A 52 9.58 0.40 -6.80
CA ASP A 52 9.18 -0.37 -5.63
C ASP A 52 7.91 0.22 -5.02
N SER A 53 7.13 -0.64 -4.39
CA SER A 53 5.92 -0.24 -3.68
C SER A 53 5.71 -1.13 -2.46
N ILE A 54 5.06 -0.57 -1.47
CA ILE A 54 4.60 -1.29 -0.28
C ILE A 54 3.08 -1.34 -0.28
N SER A 55 2.53 -2.49 0.06
CA SER A 55 1.12 -2.68 0.35
C SER A 55 0.94 -3.14 1.80
N ILE A 56 -0.08 -2.59 2.46
CA ILE A 56 -0.44 -2.89 3.85
C ILE A 56 -1.93 -3.15 3.88
N VAL A 57 -2.32 -4.34 4.28
CA VAL A 57 -3.71 -4.79 4.24
C VAL A 57 -4.14 -5.20 5.65
N GLU A 58 -5.23 -4.61 6.13
CA GLU A 58 -5.88 -5.05 7.36
C GLU A 58 -6.78 -6.23 7.03
N CYS A 59 -6.37 -7.40 7.53
CA CYS A 59 -7.04 -8.67 7.31
C CYS A 59 -7.72 -9.06 8.62
N THR A 60 -9.05 -9.09 8.66
CA THR A 60 -9.77 -9.68 9.78
C THR A 60 -10.29 -11.05 9.34
N LYS A 61 -11.62 -11.22 9.22
CA LYS A 61 -12.23 -12.36 8.50
C LYS A 61 -12.22 -12.14 6.99
N GLU A 62 -12.07 -10.89 6.57
CA GLU A 62 -12.01 -10.42 5.19
C GLU A 62 -11.04 -9.22 5.11
N ILE A 63 -10.74 -8.78 3.88
CA ILE A 63 -9.96 -7.56 3.66
C ILE A 63 -10.87 -6.35 3.90
N VAL A 64 -10.59 -5.57 4.94
CA VAL A 64 -11.44 -4.44 5.35
C VAL A 64 -10.91 -3.12 4.80
N ARG A 65 -9.59 -2.91 4.91
CA ARG A 65 -8.90 -1.67 4.50
C ARG A 65 -7.52 -2.01 3.95
N ALA A 66 -7.06 -1.19 3.01
CA ALA A 66 -5.74 -1.34 2.41
C ALA A 66 -5.08 0.01 2.17
N PHE A 67 -3.76 0.03 2.31
CA PHE A 67 -2.87 1.14 1.97
C PHE A 67 -1.84 0.64 0.96
N ALA A 68 -1.55 1.44 -0.06
CA ALA A 68 -0.49 1.17 -1.01
C ALA A 68 0.27 2.45 -1.32
N LYS A 69 1.60 2.36 -1.42
CA LYS A 69 2.46 3.51 -1.69
C LYS A 69 3.67 3.10 -2.51
N ILE A 70 3.97 3.89 -3.55
CA ILE A 70 5.26 3.85 -4.24
C ILE A 70 6.35 4.31 -3.27
N ILE A 71 7.43 3.55 -3.17
CA ILE A 71 8.56 3.84 -2.29
C ILE A 71 9.83 4.09 -3.12
N PRO A 72 10.73 4.98 -2.66
CA PRO A 72 11.95 5.28 -3.39
C PRO A 72 12.98 4.14 -3.34
N ASN A 73 12.94 3.32 -2.28
CA ASN A 73 13.81 2.16 -2.08
C ASN A 73 13.17 1.21 -1.04
N LYS A 74 13.70 -0.02 -0.97
CA LYS A 74 13.33 -1.06 0.01
C LYS A 74 14.20 -1.04 1.28
N GLU A 75 14.81 0.10 1.62
CA GLU A 75 15.61 0.17 2.83
C GLU A 75 14.71 0.09 4.06
N SER A 76 15.15 -0.65 5.09
CA SER A 76 14.38 -0.86 6.31
C SER A 76 13.95 0.46 6.96
N ARG A 77 14.77 1.52 6.87
CA ARG A 77 14.42 2.85 7.39
C ARG A 77 13.17 3.43 6.72
N THR A 78 13.10 3.36 5.38
CA THR A 78 11.96 3.85 4.59
C THR A 78 10.70 3.08 4.95
N LEU A 79 10.81 1.75 5.00
CA LEU A 79 9.72 0.84 5.27
C LEU A 79 9.18 1.01 6.70
N LEU A 80 10.05 1.02 7.71
CA LEU A 80 9.68 1.20 9.11
C LEU A 80 8.97 2.54 9.35
N GLN A 81 9.40 3.63 8.70
CA GLN A 81 8.72 4.92 8.81
C GLN A 81 7.30 4.86 8.24
N ILE A 82 7.10 4.19 7.10
CA ILE A 82 5.78 4.02 6.50
C ILE A 82 4.90 3.16 7.40
N ILE A 83 5.39 1.99 7.83
CA ILE A 83 4.65 1.07 8.70
C ILE A 83 4.28 1.76 10.02
N ALA A 84 5.21 2.45 10.68
CA ALA A 84 4.94 3.18 11.91
C ALA A 84 3.91 4.29 11.73
N SER A 85 3.85 4.92 10.55
CA SER A 85 2.85 5.94 10.25
C SER A 85 1.46 5.35 9.96
N GLN A 86 1.36 4.16 9.36
CA GLN A 86 0.10 3.62 8.85
C GLN A 86 -0.51 2.51 9.71
N VAL A 87 0.28 1.82 10.56
CA VAL A 87 -0.14 0.64 11.32
C VAL A 87 -0.21 0.94 12.82
N ALA A 88 -1.32 0.56 13.44
CA ALA A 88 -1.59 0.77 14.85
C ALA A 88 -0.70 -0.15 15.71
N ARG A 89 -0.35 0.33 16.90
CA ARG A 89 0.43 -0.45 17.87
C ARG A 89 -0.35 -1.70 18.30
N SER A 90 0.37 -2.74 18.67
CA SER A 90 -0.18 -4.03 19.13
C SER A 90 -0.98 -4.80 18.08
N SER A 91 -0.78 -4.48 16.79
CA SER A 91 -1.25 -5.30 15.67
C SER A 91 -0.44 -6.59 15.56
N ILE A 92 -1.07 -7.66 15.08
CA ILE A 92 -0.38 -8.89 14.67
C ILE A 92 0.08 -8.67 13.22
N ILE A 93 1.39 -8.60 13.01
CA ILE A 93 1.97 -8.30 11.69
C ILE A 93 2.46 -9.59 11.04
N TYR A 94 2.03 -9.83 9.80
CA TYR A 94 2.63 -10.81 8.90
C TYR A 94 3.31 -10.09 7.74
N THR A 95 4.51 -10.54 7.39
CA THR A 95 5.28 -10.13 6.23
C THR A 95 5.77 -11.37 5.50
N ASP A 96 5.93 -11.25 4.19
CA ASP A 96 6.75 -12.15 3.37
C ASP A 96 8.25 -11.98 3.71
#